data_AF-X1PBT6-F1
#
_entry.id   AF-X1PBT6-F1
#
_cell.length_a   1.000
_cell.length_b   1.000
_cell.length_c   1.000
_cell.angle_alpha   90.00
_cell.angle_beta   90.00
_cell.angle_gamma   90.00
#
_symmetry.space_group_name_H-M   'P 1'
#
loop_
_entity.id
_entity.type
_entity.pdbx_description
1 polymer ?
#
loop_
_entity_poly.entity_id
_entity_poly.type
_entity_poly.pdbx_seq_one_letter_code
_entity_poly.pdbx_strand_id
1 'polypeptide(L)'
;GCGREDIDALMLGSGRPFVLEIKNPKKRTIDLAILTSEINSYTKDRVEISNLRFSDRKEIARIKNAEFQKTYYIIIEGEKPIKKEKLKEVAQILQGITYNKEKIGNLDDVMSPPYDIISEEMQNKLYGKHQNNFVKLILGKQFPSDTKEDNRYTRAKQLFDEWQENSILLESEKNAIFPYKVEYILNNETRTMNGFFVLLRLDPDYEVVKAHEKTLSKPKADRLDLMRACKANLEPIQL
;
A
#
# COMPACT_ATOMS: atom_id res chain seq x y z
N GLY A 1 -20.82 -10.61 -6.67
CA GLY A 1 -20.64 -9.60 -5.62
C GLY A 1 -19.43 -8.76 -5.95
N CYS A 2 -19.28 -7.59 -5.32
CA CYS A 2 -18.10 -6.76 -5.52
C CYS A 2 -16.96 -7.18 -4.57
N GLY A 3 -16.24 -8.24 -4.94
CA GLY A 3 -15.13 -8.80 -4.17
C GLY A 3 -15.52 -9.90 -3.17
N ARG A 4 -14.51 -10.40 -2.45
CA ARG A 4 -14.59 -11.40 -1.37
C ARG A 4 -13.81 -10.87 -0.16
N GLU A 5 -14.24 -11.22 1.04
CA GLU A 5 -13.41 -11.01 2.24
C GLU A 5 -12.97 -12.41 2.70
N ASP A 6 -11.89 -12.47 3.47
CA ASP A 6 -11.43 -13.71 4.09
C ASP A 6 -12.44 -14.23 5.12
N ILE A 7 -12.37 -15.52 5.42
CA ILE A 7 -13.37 -16.20 6.27
C ILE A 7 -13.40 -15.67 7.71
N ASP A 8 -12.28 -15.10 8.16
CA ASP A 8 -12.06 -14.51 9.48
C ASP A 8 -12.26 -12.99 9.50
N ALA A 9 -12.64 -12.37 8.37
CA ALA A 9 -12.92 -10.96 8.28
C ALA A 9 -14.43 -10.67 8.34
N LEU A 10 -14.84 -9.80 9.26
CA LEU A 10 -16.22 -9.32 9.34
C LEU A 10 -16.47 -8.19 8.34
N MET A 11 -17.59 -8.27 7.64
CA MET A 11 -18.12 -7.18 6.84
C MET A 11 -19.09 -6.37 7.71
N LEU A 12 -18.73 -5.13 7.99
CA LEU A 12 -19.47 -4.21 8.87
C LEU A 12 -19.97 -2.98 8.10
N GLY A 13 -20.69 -2.09 8.78
CA GLY A 13 -21.16 -0.83 8.21
C GLY A 13 -22.30 -1.02 7.21
N SER A 14 -22.21 -0.38 6.05
CA SER A 14 -23.30 -0.35 5.06
C SER A 14 -23.51 -1.64 4.27
N GLY A 15 -22.73 -2.69 4.52
CA GLY A 15 -22.86 -3.92 3.75
C GLY A 15 -21.90 -4.02 2.56
N ARG A 16 -21.77 -5.24 2.04
CA ARG A 16 -21.26 -5.49 0.70
C ARG A 16 -22.43 -5.66 -0.27
N PRO A 17 -22.51 -4.87 -1.35
CA PRO A 17 -23.50 -5.08 -2.39
C PRO A 17 -23.36 -6.45 -3.05
N PHE A 18 -24.48 -7.16 -3.20
CA PHE A 18 -24.57 -8.40 -3.97
C PHE A 18 -25.86 -8.45 -4.78
N VAL A 19 -25.86 -9.30 -5.81
CA VAL A 19 -27.03 -9.61 -6.62
C VAL A 19 -27.18 -11.12 -6.66
N LEU A 20 -28.40 -11.60 -6.44
CA LEU A 20 -28.77 -13.00 -6.54
C LEU A 20 -29.62 -13.21 -7.80
N GLU A 21 -29.19 -14.09 -8.69
CA GLU A 21 -29.95 -14.48 -9.87
C GLU A 21 -30.73 -15.77 -9.59
N ILE A 22 -32.06 -15.72 -9.69
CA ILE A 22 -32.92 -16.90 -9.57
C ILE A 22 -33.25 -17.41 -10.97
N LYS A 23 -32.76 -18.61 -11.31
CA LYS A 23 -33.04 -19.26 -12.59
C LYS A 23 -34.41 -19.93 -12.56
N ASN A 24 -35.20 -19.74 -13.63
CA ASN A 24 -36.52 -20.35 -13.82
C ASN A 24 -37.49 -20.18 -12.62
N PRO A 25 -37.74 -18.94 -12.14
CA PRO A 25 -38.58 -18.73 -10.96
C PRO A 25 -40.05 -19.10 -11.25
N LYS A 26 -40.62 -19.97 -10.42
CA LYS A 26 -42.06 -20.32 -10.46
C LYS A 26 -42.95 -19.18 -9.95
N LYS A 27 -42.45 -18.39 -8.98
CA LYS A 27 -43.09 -17.18 -8.45
C LYS A 27 -42.15 -16.00 -8.70
N ARG A 28 -42.63 -14.97 -9.40
CA ARG A 28 -41.84 -13.78 -9.77
C ARG A 28 -42.16 -12.54 -8.94
N THR A 29 -43.31 -12.54 -8.28
CA THR A 29 -43.73 -11.47 -7.37
C THR A 29 -43.65 -12.01 -5.95
N ILE A 30 -42.84 -11.35 -5.12
CA ILE A 30 -42.59 -11.71 -3.73
C ILE A 30 -42.54 -10.42 -2.91
N ASP A 31 -42.98 -10.49 -1.65
CA ASP A 31 -42.81 -9.39 -0.70
C ASP A 31 -41.38 -9.43 -0.16
N LEU A 32 -40.57 -8.45 -0.58
CA LEU A 32 -39.16 -8.38 -0.20
C LEU A 32 -38.96 -7.94 1.25
N ALA A 33 -39.93 -7.25 1.86
CA ALA A 33 -39.86 -6.84 3.25
C ALA A 33 -40.03 -8.06 4.17
N ILE A 34 -41.03 -8.91 3.87
CA ILE A 34 -41.23 -10.18 4.57
C ILE A 34 -40.00 -11.07 4.41
N LEU A 35 -39.51 -11.24 3.17
CA LEU A 35 -38.33 -12.08 2.91
C LEU A 35 -37.09 -11.58 3.65
N THR A 36 -36.88 -10.26 3.72
CA THR A 36 -35.76 -9.67 4.46
C THR A 36 -35.88 -9.96 5.95
N SER A 37 -37.08 -9.81 6.53
CA SER A 37 -37.34 -10.13 7.94
C SER A 37 -37.10 -11.62 8.24
N GLU A 38 -37.56 -12.52 7.37
CA GLU A 38 -37.35 -13.96 7.51
C GLU A 38 -35.87 -14.34 7.44
N ILE A 39 -35.14 -13.79 6.47
CA ILE A 39 -33.71 -14.05 6.34
C ILE A 39 -32.97 -13.55 7.58
N ASN A 40 -33.18 -12.30 8.00
CA ASN A 40 -32.48 -11.73 9.15
C ASN A 40 -32.80 -12.47 10.46
N SER A 41 -34.03 -12.97 10.62
CA SER A 41 -34.38 -13.84 11.75
C SER A 41 -33.65 -15.18 11.69
N TYR A 42 -33.52 -15.79 10.52
CA TYR A 42 -32.85 -17.08 10.34
C TYR A 42 -31.32 -16.98 10.46
N THR A 43 -30.73 -15.89 9.99
CA THR A 43 -29.29 -15.63 9.99
C THR A 43 -28.82 -14.79 11.16
N LYS A 44 -29.63 -14.71 12.22
CA LYS A 44 -29.34 -13.93 13.43
C LYS A 44 -27.88 -14.10 13.88
N ASP A 45 -27.25 -12.98 14.21
CA ASP A 45 -25.87 -12.86 14.68
C ASP A 45 -24.78 -13.31 13.68
N ARG A 46 -25.16 -13.65 12.43
CA ARG A 46 -24.22 -14.10 11.38
C ARG A 46 -24.22 -13.19 10.16
N VAL A 47 -25.40 -12.95 9.59
CA VAL A 47 -25.58 -12.12 8.39
C VAL A 47 -26.84 -11.29 8.56
N GLU A 48 -26.76 -10.03 8.16
CA GLU A 48 -27.92 -9.16 8.03
C GLU A 48 -28.00 -8.64 6.59
N ILE A 49 -29.20 -8.72 6.01
CA ILE A 49 -29.52 -8.14 4.72
C ILE A 49 -30.32 -6.86 4.95
N SER A 50 -29.92 -5.80 4.25
CA SER A 50 -30.65 -4.54 4.19
C SER A 50 -30.84 -4.12 2.74
N ASN A 51 -31.83 -3.26 2.48
CA ASN A 51 -32.09 -2.66 1.17
C ASN A 51 -32.32 -3.68 0.03
N LEU A 52 -32.94 -4.82 0.34
CA LEU A 52 -33.30 -5.84 -0.65
C LEU A 52 -34.30 -5.26 -1.66
N ARG A 53 -33.92 -5.31 -2.94
CA ARG A 53 -34.74 -4.80 -4.05
C ARG A 53 -34.52 -5.62 -5.30
N PHE A 54 -35.46 -5.53 -6.24
CA PHE A 54 -35.23 -6.03 -7.59
C PHE A 54 -34.14 -5.22 -8.29
N SER A 55 -33.35 -5.90 -9.12
CA SER A 55 -32.22 -5.33 -9.85
C SER A 55 -32.36 -5.66 -11.34
N ASP A 56 -31.64 -4.93 -12.19
CA ASP A 56 -31.61 -5.12 -13.64
C ASP A 56 -30.19 -5.39 -14.15
N ARG A 57 -30.06 -5.67 -15.46
CA ARG A 57 -28.76 -5.94 -16.08
C ARG A 57 -27.80 -4.75 -16.01
N LYS A 58 -28.30 -3.52 -16.02
CA LYS A 58 -27.47 -2.30 -15.97
C LYS A 58 -26.84 -2.14 -14.59
N GLU A 59 -27.61 -2.37 -13.52
CA GLU A 59 -27.11 -2.33 -12.16
C GLU A 59 -26.10 -3.44 -11.88
N ILE A 60 -26.31 -4.65 -12.42
CA ILE A 60 -25.33 -5.74 -12.30
C ILE A 60 -23.98 -5.32 -12.89
N ALA A 61 -23.98 -4.71 -14.08
CA ALA A 61 -22.75 -4.21 -14.70
C ALA A 61 -22.11 -3.11 -13.85
N ARG A 62 -22.92 -2.18 -13.31
CA ARG A 62 -22.45 -1.10 -12.42
C ARG A 62 -21.77 -1.66 -11.16
N ILE A 63 -22.38 -2.61 -10.47
CA ILE A 63 -21.83 -3.20 -9.24
C ILE A 63 -20.55 -3.99 -9.51
N LYS A 64 -20.46 -4.66 -10.67
CA LYS A 64 -19.26 -5.42 -11.07
C LYS A 64 -18.06 -4.51 -11.39
N ASN A 65 -18.31 -3.36 -12.01
CA ASN A 65 -17.26 -2.45 -12.46
C ASN A 65 -16.99 -1.29 -11.51
N ALA A 66 -17.75 -1.17 -10.42
CA ALA A 66 -17.57 -0.10 -9.45
C ALA A 66 -16.30 -0.35 -8.61
N GLU A 67 -15.47 0.68 -8.52
CA GLU A 67 -14.40 0.77 -7.52
C GLU A 67 -14.98 1.33 -6.23
N PHE A 68 -14.77 0.60 -5.13
CA PHE A 68 -15.28 0.99 -3.82
C PHE A 68 -14.11 1.41 -2.95
N GLN A 69 -14.23 2.58 -2.32
CA GLN A 69 -13.37 2.94 -1.20
C GLN A 69 -13.70 2.02 -0.02
N LYS A 70 -12.75 1.18 0.35
CA LYS A 70 -12.92 0.24 1.46
C LYS A 70 -12.29 0.82 2.73
N THR A 71 -13.03 0.76 3.82
CA THR A 71 -12.54 1.13 5.15
C THR A 71 -12.43 -0.13 5.98
N TYR A 72 -11.28 -0.33 6.62
CA TYR A 72 -10.99 -1.50 7.44
C TYR A 72 -10.83 -1.08 8.91
N TYR A 73 -11.31 -1.92 9.81
CA TYR A 73 -11.02 -1.83 11.23
C TYR A 73 -10.19 -3.05 11.61
N ILE A 74 -9.03 -2.81 12.22
CA ILE A 74 -8.08 -3.87 12.59
C ILE A 74 -7.89 -3.80 14.11
N ILE A 75 -7.94 -4.97 14.76
CA ILE A 75 -7.55 -5.12 16.16
C ILE A 75 -6.08 -5.50 16.20
N ILE A 76 -5.30 -4.73 16.96
CA ILE A 76 -3.86 -4.98 17.14
C ILE A 76 -3.65 -5.42 18.58
N GLU A 77 -3.07 -6.61 18.74
CA GLU A 77 -2.63 -7.15 20.03
C GLU A 77 -1.10 -7.19 20.05
N GLY A 78 -0.51 -6.85 21.20
CA GLY A 78 0.94 -6.83 21.37
C GLY A 78 1.32 -7.58 22.64
N GLU A 79 2.45 -8.27 22.61
CA GLU A 79 2.99 -9.02 23.76
C GLU A 79 3.24 -8.12 24.99
N LYS A 80 3.41 -6.81 24.77
CA LYS A 80 3.54 -5.78 25.81
C LYS A 80 2.41 -4.77 25.70
N PRO A 81 2.02 -4.10 26.80
CA PRO A 81 0.98 -3.08 26.79
C PRO A 81 1.21 -2.00 25.72
N ILE A 82 0.25 -1.87 24.80
CA ILE A 82 0.29 -0.86 23.75
C ILE A 82 -0.26 0.46 24.30
N LYS A 83 0.56 1.51 24.31
CA LYS A 83 0.11 2.87 24.66
C LYS A 83 -0.69 3.46 23.50
N LYS A 84 -2.02 3.47 23.62
CA LYS A 84 -2.95 3.91 22.55
C LYS A 84 -2.66 5.33 22.06
N GLU A 85 -2.28 6.23 22.97
CA GLU A 85 -1.97 7.63 22.67
C GLU A 85 -0.73 7.72 21.78
N LYS A 86 0.30 6.93 22.08
CA LYS A 86 1.53 6.85 21.27
C LYS A 86 1.24 6.24 19.90
N LEU A 87 0.38 5.22 19.83
CA LEU A 87 -0.03 4.63 18.55
C LEU A 87 -0.78 5.64 17.68
N LYS A 88 -1.70 6.43 18.27
CA LYS A 88 -2.40 7.51 17.55
C LYS A 88 -1.46 8.59 17.06
N GLU A 89 -0.53 9.04 17.90
CA GLU A 89 0.49 10.02 17.52
C GLU A 89 1.29 9.53 16.32
N VAL A 90 1.81 8.30 16.37
CA VAL A 90 2.60 7.70 15.30
C VAL A 90 1.76 7.47 14.02
N ALA A 91 0.49 7.13 14.17
CA ALA A 91 -0.42 6.91 13.04
C ALA A 91 -0.79 8.19 12.27
N GLN A 92 -0.63 9.36 12.89
CA GLN A 92 -1.13 10.64 12.39
C GLN A 92 -0.03 11.58 11.91
N ILE A 93 1.20 11.10 11.72
CA ILE A 93 2.33 11.97 11.36
C ILE A 93 2.97 11.66 10.01
N LEU A 94 2.87 10.43 9.51
CA LEU A 94 3.49 10.08 8.24
C LEU A 94 2.56 10.48 7.08
N GLN A 95 3.01 11.47 6.30
CA GLN A 95 2.47 11.75 4.98
C GLN A 95 3.32 10.98 3.97
N GLY A 96 2.78 9.89 3.44
CA GLY A 96 3.51 8.98 2.57
C GLY A 96 3.32 9.31 1.10
N ILE A 97 4.29 8.91 0.27
CA ILE A 97 4.23 9.08 -1.18
C ILE A 97 4.19 7.70 -1.82
N THR A 98 3.23 7.49 -2.73
CA THR A 98 2.99 6.20 -3.39
C THR A 98 2.84 6.39 -4.89
N TYR A 99 3.05 5.34 -5.68
CA TYR A 99 2.74 5.39 -7.11
C TYR A 99 1.24 5.56 -7.36
N ASN A 100 0.91 6.39 -8.33
CA ASN A 100 -0.44 6.49 -8.86
C ASN A 100 -0.80 5.22 -9.64
N LYS A 101 -1.68 4.40 -9.08
CA LYS A 101 -2.14 3.15 -9.70
C LYS A 101 -2.95 3.35 -10.98
N GLU A 102 -3.49 4.54 -11.22
CA GLU A 102 -4.20 4.84 -12.48
C GLU A 102 -3.20 5.08 -13.62
N LYS A 103 -2.02 5.64 -13.33
CA LYS A 103 -0.95 5.89 -14.32
C LYS A 103 0.03 4.73 -14.44
N ILE A 104 0.22 3.98 -13.35
CA ILE A 104 1.09 2.81 -13.30
C ILE A 104 0.21 1.56 -13.31
N GLY A 105 0.10 0.93 -14.48
CA GLY A 105 -0.71 -0.28 -14.64
C GLY A 105 -0.22 -1.46 -13.79
N ASN A 106 1.09 -1.69 -13.75
CA ASN A 106 1.71 -2.77 -12.97
C ASN A 106 2.87 -2.24 -12.12
N LEU A 107 2.76 -2.39 -10.80
CA LEU A 107 3.77 -1.90 -9.86
C LEU A 107 5.10 -2.66 -9.97
N ASP A 108 5.08 -3.93 -10.35
CA ASP A 108 6.29 -4.74 -10.50
C ASP A 108 7.24 -4.19 -11.57
N ASP A 109 6.71 -3.45 -12.54
CA ASP A 109 7.51 -2.85 -13.62
C ASP A 109 8.26 -1.59 -13.17
N VAL A 110 7.76 -0.93 -12.12
CA VAL A 110 8.33 0.30 -11.58
C VAL A 110 9.11 0.12 -10.28
N MET A 111 9.04 -1.07 -9.66
CA MET A 111 9.79 -1.37 -8.45
C MET A 111 11.25 -1.76 -8.75
N SER A 112 12.09 -1.58 -7.74
CA SER A 112 13.48 -2.01 -7.74
C SER A 112 13.82 -2.68 -6.40
N PRO A 113 14.76 -3.65 -6.38
CA PRO A 113 15.30 -4.13 -5.13
C PRO A 113 16.10 -3.02 -4.40
N PRO A 114 16.50 -3.27 -3.14
CA PRO A 114 17.44 -2.40 -2.42
C PRO A 114 18.73 -2.15 -3.20
N TYR A 115 19.24 -0.92 -3.14
CA TYR A 115 20.42 -0.48 -3.91
C TYR A 115 21.69 -1.31 -3.70
N ASP A 116 21.87 -1.92 -2.52
CA ASP A 116 23.07 -2.64 -2.12
C ASP A 116 23.23 -4.00 -2.81
N ILE A 117 22.15 -4.53 -3.39
CA ILE A 117 22.17 -5.77 -4.18
C ILE A 117 22.07 -5.53 -5.70
N ILE A 118 22.03 -4.27 -6.14
CA ILE A 118 21.94 -3.93 -7.57
C ILE A 118 23.33 -3.87 -8.20
N SER A 119 23.60 -4.78 -9.13
CA SER A 119 24.77 -4.70 -10.02
C SER A 119 24.54 -3.67 -11.14
N GLU A 120 25.61 -3.25 -11.82
CA GLU A 120 25.51 -2.35 -12.98
C GLU A 120 24.65 -2.94 -14.12
N GLU A 121 24.78 -4.24 -14.38
CA GLU A 121 23.93 -4.94 -15.35
C GLU A 121 22.45 -4.89 -14.94
N MET A 122 22.15 -5.14 -13.65
CA MET A 122 20.79 -5.07 -13.13
C MET A 122 20.25 -3.64 -13.16
N GLN A 123 21.07 -2.64 -12.83
CA GLN A 123 20.72 -1.23 -12.93
C GLN A 123 20.30 -0.90 -14.37
N ASN A 124 21.09 -1.30 -15.37
CA ASN A 124 20.76 -1.09 -16.78
C ASN A 124 19.44 -1.77 -17.20
N LYS A 125 19.21 -3.00 -16.75
CA LYS A 125 17.93 -3.71 -16.99
C LYS A 125 16.75 -2.98 -16.36
N LEU A 126 16.85 -2.57 -15.11
CA LEU A 126 15.79 -1.82 -14.40
C LEU A 126 15.52 -0.46 -15.05
N TYR A 127 16.56 0.24 -15.50
CA TYR A 127 16.45 1.50 -16.25
C TYR A 127 15.65 1.34 -17.55
N GLY A 128 15.82 0.21 -18.24
CA GLY A 128 15.11 -0.13 -19.47
C GLY A 128 13.73 -0.75 -19.24
N LYS A 129 13.44 -1.26 -18.03
CA LYS A 129 12.18 -1.95 -17.71
C LYS A 129 10.98 -1.01 -17.78
N HIS A 130 11.10 0.19 -17.21
CA HIS A 130 10.03 1.19 -17.23
C HIS A 130 10.58 2.61 -17.13
N GLN A 131 9.90 3.58 -17.75
CA GLN A 131 10.33 4.98 -17.72
C GLN A 131 10.34 5.55 -16.28
N ASN A 132 9.39 5.11 -15.46
CA ASN A 132 9.25 5.46 -14.05
C ASN A 132 9.79 4.37 -13.10
N ASN A 133 10.79 3.58 -13.49
CA ASN A 133 11.36 2.60 -12.56
C ASN A 133 12.12 3.30 -11.41
N PHE A 134 11.85 2.90 -10.17
CA PHE A 134 12.31 3.55 -8.95
C PHE A 134 13.84 3.55 -8.80
N VAL A 135 14.56 2.64 -9.49
CA VAL A 135 16.03 2.62 -9.56
C VAL A 135 16.60 3.98 -9.98
N LYS A 136 15.87 4.74 -10.81
CA LYS A 136 16.31 6.05 -11.32
C LYS A 136 16.41 7.10 -10.20
N LEU A 137 15.64 6.92 -9.12
CA LEU A 137 15.69 7.76 -7.94
C LEU A 137 16.73 7.25 -6.94
N ILE A 138 16.68 5.96 -6.60
CA ILE A 138 17.51 5.40 -5.51
C ILE A 138 18.96 5.14 -5.90
N LEU A 139 19.21 4.81 -7.18
CA LEU A 139 20.51 4.43 -7.68
C LEU A 139 20.67 4.97 -9.11
N GLY A 140 20.68 6.30 -9.21
CA GLY A 140 20.88 7.01 -10.48
C GLY A 140 22.24 6.70 -11.14
N LYS A 141 22.30 6.73 -12.47
CA LYS A 141 23.55 6.62 -13.23
C LYS A 141 24.51 7.76 -12.90
N GLN A 142 25.79 7.40 -12.77
CA GLN A 142 26.90 8.32 -12.60
C GLN A 142 27.63 8.47 -13.93
N PHE A 143 28.09 9.69 -14.21
CA PHE A 143 28.78 10.00 -15.45
C PHE A 143 30.12 10.69 -15.17
N PRO A 144 31.13 10.55 -16.05
CA PRO A 144 32.39 11.27 -15.89
C PRO A 144 32.24 12.80 -15.88
N SER A 145 31.14 13.32 -16.41
CA SER A 145 30.79 14.74 -16.43
C SER A 145 30.09 15.22 -15.16
N ASP A 146 29.82 14.35 -14.18
CA ASP A 146 29.14 14.72 -12.94
C ASP A 146 29.95 15.77 -12.15
N THR A 147 29.24 16.76 -11.63
CA THR A 147 29.76 17.86 -10.81
C THR A 147 29.05 17.88 -9.46
N LYS A 148 29.39 18.84 -8.59
CA LYS A 148 28.68 18.99 -7.31
C LYS A 148 27.24 19.47 -7.51
N GLU A 149 27.00 20.25 -8.56
CA GLU A 149 25.72 20.87 -8.89
C GLU A 149 24.88 20.00 -9.84
N ASP A 150 25.50 19.14 -10.65
CA ASP A 150 24.85 18.18 -11.54
C ASP A 150 25.41 16.77 -11.32
N ASN A 151 24.71 15.96 -10.53
CA ASN A 151 25.07 14.58 -10.25
C ASN A 151 23.80 13.74 -10.06
N ARG A 152 24.00 12.45 -9.76
CA ARG A 152 22.90 11.50 -9.57
C ARG A 152 21.86 11.95 -8.54
N TYR A 153 22.24 12.71 -7.50
CA TYR A 153 21.30 13.16 -6.47
C TYR A 153 20.46 14.35 -6.93
N THR A 154 21.06 15.31 -7.63
CA THR A 154 20.31 16.45 -8.19
C THR A 154 19.37 15.99 -9.31
N ARG A 155 19.79 15.02 -10.12
CA ARG A 155 18.92 14.35 -11.09
C ARG A 155 17.80 13.54 -10.42
N ALA A 156 18.08 12.86 -9.31
CA ALA A 156 17.03 12.17 -8.53
C ALA A 156 16.00 13.17 -7.98
N LYS A 157 16.44 14.32 -7.43
CA LYS A 157 15.54 15.40 -6.99
C LYS A 157 14.66 15.89 -8.12
N GLN A 158 15.24 16.26 -9.26
CA GLN A 158 14.48 16.75 -10.41
C GLN A 158 13.44 15.73 -10.87
N LEU A 159 13.83 14.46 -10.98
CA LEU A 159 12.92 13.39 -11.40
C LEU A 159 11.82 13.12 -10.37
N PHE A 160 12.15 13.20 -9.08
CA PHE A 160 11.19 13.02 -7.99
C PHE A 160 10.13 14.14 -7.98
N ASP A 161 10.53 15.38 -8.21
CA ASP A 161 9.60 16.51 -8.35
C ASP A 161 8.73 16.33 -9.60
N GLU A 162 9.35 16.03 -10.75
CA GLU A 162 8.65 15.82 -12.01
C GLU A 162 7.60 14.70 -11.89
N TRP A 163 7.91 13.61 -11.18
CA TRP A 163 6.96 12.52 -10.96
C TRP A 163 5.79 12.93 -10.07
N GLN A 164 5.98 13.82 -9.11
CA GLN A 164 4.89 14.34 -8.29
C GLN A 164 4.03 15.34 -9.07
N GLU A 165 4.65 16.28 -9.79
CA GLU A 165 3.98 17.26 -10.64
C GLU A 165 3.12 16.58 -11.72
N ASN A 166 3.67 15.52 -12.34
CA ASN A 166 2.95 14.71 -13.32
C ASN A 166 2.05 13.64 -12.69
N SER A 167 1.82 13.66 -11.38
CA SER A 167 0.95 12.73 -10.65
C SER A 167 1.29 11.25 -10.91
N ILE A 168 2.56 10.92 -11.19
CA ILE A 168 3.10 9.56 -11.21
C ILE A 168 3.31 9.08 -9.77
N LEU A 169 3.81 9.97 -8.92
CA LEU A 169 3.83 9.82 -7.48
C LEU A 169 2.75 10.70 -6.86
N LEU A 170 2.02 10.17 -5.89
CA LEU A 170 0.96 10.84 -5.16
C LEU A 170 1.33 10.86 -3.68
N GLU A 171 1.29 12.05 -3.11
CA GLU A 171 1.31 12.24 -1.68
C GLU A 171 -0.04 11.87 -1.08
N SER A 172 -0.04 11.21 0.08
CA SER A 172 -1.26 10.85 0.78
C SER A 172 -2.01 12.10 1.24
N GLU A 173 -3.32 12.15 0.98
CA GLU A 173 -4.19 13.25 1.40
C GLU A 173 -4.27 13.44 2.93
N LYS A 174 -3.99 12.37 3.68
CA LYS A 174 -4.03 12.35 5.14
C LYS A 174 -2.81 11.61 5.67
N ASN A 175 -2.34 12.06 6.82
CA ASN A 175 -1.32 11.31 7.56
C ASN A 175 -1.85 9.93 7.95
N ALA A 176 -1.04 8.90 7.72
CA ALA A 176 -1.47 7.52 7.87
C ALA A 176 -0.30 6.58 8.19
N ILE A 177 -0.65 5.37 8.63
CA ILE A 177 0.25 4.22 8.63
C ILE A 177 0.16 3.55 7.26
N PHE A 178 1.29 3.16 6.68
CA PHE A 178 1.33 2.48 5.38
C PHE A 178 1.67 1.00 5.58
N PRO A 179 0.67 0.10 5.71
CA PRO A 179 0.95 -1.32 5.80
C PRO A 179 1.51 -1.84 4.48
N TYR A 180 2.41 -2.82 4.56
CA TYR A 180 2.92 -3.54 3.41
C TYR A 180 2.94 -5.04 3.69
N LYS A 181 2.89 -5.81 2.61
CA LYS A 181 3.01 -7.26 2.60
C LYS A 181 4.01 -7.65 1.53
N VAL A 182 5.00 -8.45 1.90
CA VAL A 182 5.95 -9.06 0.98
C VAL A 182 5.75 -10.56 1.00
N GLU A 183 5.50 -11.15 -0.17
CA GLU A 183 5.46 -12.59 -0.35
C GLU A 183 6.73 -13.05 -1.06
N TYR A 184 7.37 -14.09 -0.52
CA TYR A 184 8.64 -14.59 -1.04
C TYR A 184 8.76 -16.10 -0.84
N ILE A 185 9.62 -16.73 -1.64
CA ILE A 185 9.88 -18.18 -1.57
C ILE A 185 11.20 -18.41 -0.83
N LEU A 186 11.15 -19.22 0.23
CA LEU A 186 12.33 -19.66 0.96
C LEU A 186 12.25 -21.18 1.14
N ASN A 187 13.28 -21.91 0.70
CA ASN A 187 13.32 -23.38 0.76
C ASN A 187 12.09 -24.05 0.10
N ASN A 188 11.65 -23.52 -1.06
CA ASN A 188 10.43 -23.91 -1.78
C ASN A 188 9.11 -23.72 -1.01
N GLU A 189 9.11 -23.04 0.14
CA GLU A 189 7.91 -22.65 0.86
C GLU A 189 7.58 -21.18 0.58
N THR A 190 6.30 -20.88 0.33
CA THR A 190 5.83 -19.49 0.28
C THR A 190 5.74 -18.94 1.69
N ARG A 191 6.39 -17.80 1.93
CA ARG A 191 6.35 -17.06 3.19
C ARG A 191 5.84 -15.65 2.95
N THR A 192 5.25 -15.08 3.99
CA THR A 192 4.69 -13.74 3.96
C THR A 192 5.24 -12.94 5.13
N MET A 193 5.80 -11.76 4.83
CA MET A 193 6.20 -10.76 5.80
C MET A 193 5.20 -9.61 5.76
N ASN A 194 4.60 -9.29 6.90
CA ASN A 194 3.72 -8.15 7.05
C ASN A 194 4.43 -7.10 7.88
N GLY A 195 4.40 -5.85 7.43
CA GLY A 195 4.98 -4.73 8.13
C GLY A 195 4.22 -3.45 7.85
N PHE A 196 4.73 -2.33 8.34
CA PHE A 196 4.17 -1.03 8.06
C PHE A 196 5.22 0.07 8.13
N PHE A 197 5.01 1.16 7.39
CA PHE A 197 5.80 2.38 7.51
C PHE A 197 5.13 3.38 8.43
N VAL A 198 5.95 3.95 9.31
CA VAL A 198 5.62 5.00 10.28
C VAL A 198 6.82 5.91 10.47
N LEU A 199 6.58 7.12 10.98
CA LEU A 199 7.66 7.97 11.47
C LEU A 199 8.01 7.60 12.90
N LEU A 200 9.30 7.58 13.20
CA LEU A 200 9.83 7.43 14.54
C LEU A 200 10.55 8.71 14.94
N ARG A 201 10.40 9.11 16.20
CA ARG A 201 11.20 10.19 16.77
C ARG A 201 12.66 9.74 16.81
N LEU A 202 13.57 10.64 16.44
CA LEU A 202 15.00 10.40 16.55
C LEU A 202 15.37 10.10 18.01
N ASP A 203 16.16 9.06 18.19
CA ASP A 203 16.67 8.58 19.47
C ASP A 203 18.21 8.62 19.42
N PRO A 204 18.81 9.82 19.59
CA PRO A 204 20.24 10.03 19.38
C PRO A 204 21.11 9.23 20.37
N ASP A 205 20.54 8.90 21.54
CA ASP A 205 21.20 8.17 22.62
C ASP A 205 20.95 6.65 22.53
N TYR A 206 20.17 6.20 21.54
CA TYR A 206 19.81 4.80 21.30
C TYR A 206 19.22 4.08 22.52
N GLU A 207 18.43 4.80 23.33
CA GLU A 207 17.81 4.23 24.53
C GLU A 207 16.77 3.16 24.15
N VAL A 208 15.94 3.47 23.15
CA VAL A 208 14.79 2.69 22.67
C VAL A 208 15.06 2.07 21.30
N VAL A 209 15.57 2.85 20.35
CA VAL A 209 15.94 2.39 19.00
C VAL A 209 17.41 2.02 19.04
N LYS A 210 17.72 0.72 18.98
CA LYS A 210 19.11 0.26 18.98
C LYS A 210 19.75 0.48 17.62
N ALA A 211 21.00 0.96 17.63
CA ALA A 211 21.79 1.11 16.43
C ALA A 211 21.98 -0.24 15.74
N HIS A 212 21.92 -0.27 14.41
CA HIS A 212 22.29 -1.45 13.66
C HIS A 212 23.79 -1.70 13.79
N GLU A 213 24.16 -2.93 14.13
CA GLU A 213 25.56 -3.32 14.28
C GLU A 213 26.26 -3.30 12.91
N LYS A 214 27.48 -2.72 12.83
CA LYS A 214 28.35 -2.72 11.64
C LYS A 214 27.79 -2.00 10.40
N THR A 215 27.42 -0.75 10.56
CA THR A 215 27.03 0.10 9.43
C THR A 215 28.25 0.73 8.72
N LEU A 216 28.25 0.70 7.39
CA LEU A 216 29.35 1.23 6.56
C LEU A 216 29.20 2.76 6.37
N SER A 217 30.29 3.51 6.47
CA SER A 217 30.28 4.97 6.37
C SER A 217 29.87 5.49 4.99
N LYS A 218 30.32 4.83 3.92
CA LYS A 218 30.02 5.25 2.54
C LYS A 218 28.53 5.13 2.18
N PRO A 219 27.84 4.00 2.42
CA PRO A 219 26.38 3.91 2.22
C PRO A 219 25.59 4.91 3.07
N LYS A 220 26.00 5.19 4.32
CA LYS A 220 25.35 6.22 5.14
C LYS A 220 25.40 7.60 4.51
N ALA A 221 26.58 8.02 4.07
CA ALA A 221 26.76 9.32 3.43
C ALA A 221 25.93 9.41 2.14
N ASP A 222 26.00 8.37 1.31
CA ASP A 222 25.26 8.30 0.04
C ASP A 222 23.72 8.38 0.24
N ARG A 223 23.16 7.64 1.20
CA ARG A 223 21.72 7.73 1.54
C ARG A 223 21.35 9.08 2.16
N LEU A 224 22.21 9.67 2.98
CA LEU A 224 21.98 10.99 3.56
C LEU A 224 21.97 12.08 2.50
N ASP A 225 22.87 12.02 1.52
CA ASP A 225 22.92 12.97 0.41
C ASP A 225 21.67 12.87 -0.47
N LEU A 226 21.22 11.65 -0.79
CA LEU A 226 19.96 11.44 -1.51
C LEU A 226 18.75 11.98 -0.73
N MET A 227 18.66 11.69 0.57
CA MET A 227 17.57 12.16 1.42
C MET A 227 17.56 13.69 1.54
N ARG A 228 18.74 14.33 1.64
CA ARG A 228 18.86 15.79 1.65
C ARG A 228 18.44 16.42 0.33
N ALA A 229 18.83 15.82 -0.79
CA ALA A 229 18.48 16.30 -2.12
C ALA A 229 16.96 16.19 -2.35
N CYS A 230 16.37 15.02 -2.10
CA CYS A 230 14.96 14.74 -2.35
C CYS A 230 14.01 15.29 -1.27
N LYS A 231 14.53 15.64 -0.09
CA LYS A 231 13.75 15.92 1.13
C LYS A 231 12.73 14.82 1.47
N ALA A 232 13.08 13.58 1.13
CA ALA A 232 12.25 12.40 1.33
C ALA A 232 13.14 11.20 1.62
N ASN A 233 12.67 10.27 2.46
CA ASN A 233 13.33 8.98 2.63
C ASN A 233 12.79 8.00 1.58
N LEU A 234 13.59 7.75 0.54
CA LEU A 234 13.20 6.90 -0.58
C LEU A 234 13.48 5.41 -0.35
N GLU A 235 14.28 5.08 0.67
CA GLU A 235 14.55 3.68 1.05
C GLU A 235 14.42 3.54 2.57
N PRO A 236 13.17 3.57 3.08
CA PRO A 236 12.93 3.27 4.48
C PRO A 236 13.37 1.84 4.81
N ILE A 237 13.82 1.64 6.05
CA ILE A 237 14.17 0.32 6.55
C ILE A 237 12.90 -0.54 6.57
N GLN A 238 12.96 -1.68 5.90
CA GLN A 238 11.95 -2.72 5.96
C GLN A 238 12.44 -3.74 7.00
N LEU A 239 11.68 -3.89 8.09
CA LEU A 239 11.95 -4.86 9.15
C LEU A 239 11.16 -6.16 8.89
#